data_AF-A0AAE0B648-F1
#
_entry.id   AF-A0AAE0B648-F1
#
_cell.length_a   1.000
_cell.length_b   1.000
_cell.length_c   1.000
_cell.angle_alpha   90.00
_cell.angle_beta   90.00
_cell.angle_gamma   90.00
#
_symmetry.space_group_name_H-M   'P 1'
#
loop_
_entity.id
_entity.type
_entity.pdbx_description
1 polymer ?
#
loop_
_entity_poly.entity_id
_entity_poly.type
_entity_poly.pdbx_seq_one_letter_code
_entity_poly.pdbx_strand_id
1 'polypeptide(L)'
;MSRERERSDHEIGKKIKRDQEADVGYSSQSHMGRRHMLGPPGTLNTITPCAACKLLRRRCAQECPFSPYFSPHEPHKFASVHKVFGASNVSKMLMEVPESQRADAANSLVYEANVRLRDPVYGCMGAISALQQQVQSLQAELNAVSAEILKYKYREANIIMPSSSSSHHVALLSSGAVSVAAPPPPQAVVAATTQPPPPPLLPAPNSTTLPSSTTSCSSSMYVQPTSAADYSTISSDHQNVSYFG
;
A
#
# COMPACT_ATOMS: atom_id res chain seq x y z
N MET A 1 -46.29 14.97 -4.63
CA MET A 1 -46.98 15.17 -3.34
C MET A 1 -46.42 14.13 -2.36
N SER A 2 -45.18 14.23 -1.88
CA SER A 2 -44.47 15.37 -1.28
C SER A 2 -44.94 15.69 0.15
N ARG A 3 -44.97 14.71 1.07
CA ARG A 3 -45.15 15.01 2.51
C ARG A 3 -44.41 14.13 3.53
N GLU A 4 -43.76 13.03 3.15
CA GLU A 4 -43.09 12.16 4.15
C GLU A 4 -41.56 12.32 4.26
N ARG A 5 -40.93 13.18 3.44
CA ARG A 5 -39.47 13.41 3.48
C ARG A 5 -39.04 14.71 4.16
N GLU A 6 -39.97 15.48 4.74
CA GLU A 6 -39.70 16.80 5.32
C GLU A 6 -39.70 16.85 6.86
N ARG A 7 -39.75 15.71 7.56
CA ARG A 7 -39.77 15.70 9.04
C ARG A 7 -38.42 15.38 9.71
N SER A 8 -37.40 14.97 8.96
CA SER A 8 -36.12 14.54 9.55
C SER A 8 -35.00 15.59 9.50
N ASP A 9 -35.21 16.73 8.81
CA ASP A 9 -34.19 17.77 8.61
C ASP A 9 -34.32 18.99 9.57
N HIS A 10 -35.17 18.90 10.60
CA HIS A 10 -35.36 19.98 11.58
C HIS A 10 -34.71 19.72 12.96
N GLU A 11 -33.90 18.67 13.09
CA GLU A 11 -33.21 18.30 14.35
C GLU A 11 -31.68 18.40 14.26
N ILE A 12 -31.15 19.16 13.29
CA ILE A 12 -29.69 19.36 13.11
C ILE A 12 -29.28 20.83 13.30
N GLY A 13 -30.24 21.75 13.54
CA GLY A 13 -30.01 23.20 13.53
C GLY A 13 -30.07 23.96 14.86
N LYS A 14 -29.94 23.33 16.04
CA LYS A 14 -30.15 24.03 17.34
C LYS A 14 -29.17 23.74 18.48
N LYS A 15 -27.91 23.37 18.22
CA LYS A 15 -26.90 23.29 19.30
C LYS A 15 -25.57 24.00 19.03
N ILE A 16 -25.55 24.88 18.03
CA ILE A 16 -24.48 25.84 17.80
C ILE A 16 -25.08 27.20 18.17
N LYS A 17 -24.54 27.86 19.20
CA LYS A 17 -24.89 29.21 19.73
C LYS A 17 -25.63 29.24 21.07
N ARG A 18 -24.87 28.96 22.14
CA ARG A 18 -24.95 29.45 23.54
C ARG A 18 -24.08 28.49 24.36
N ASP A 19 -23.01 28.86 25.06
CA ASP A 19 -22.66 30.13 25.69
C ASP A 19 -21.13 30.30 25.67
N GLN A 20 -20.68 31.47 25.25
CA GLN A 20 -19.33 31.99 25.50
C GLN A 20 -19.52 33.15 26.49
N GLU A 21 -18.65 33.21 27.51
CA GLU A 21 -18.38 34.34 28.42
C GLU A 21 -19.12 34.38 29.79
N ALA A 22 -18.47 33.76 30.79
CA ALA A 22 -18.37 34.21 32.19
C ALA A 22 -17.14 33.48 32.79
N ASP A 23 -15.96 34.10 32.80
CA ASP A 23 -15.36 34.89 33.89
C ASP A 23 -14.60 34.06 34.95
N VAL A 24 -13.27 34.24 34.91
CA VAL A 24 -12.22 34.29 35.95
C VAL A 24 -12.38 33.51 37.28
N GLY A 25 -11.44 32.55 37.49
CA GLY A 25 -10.55 32.52 38.66
C GLY A 25 -10.89 31.63 39.88
N TYR A 26 -10.09 30.57 40.10
CA TYR A 26 -9.32 30.28 41.34
C TYR A 26 -9.07 28.76 41.54
N SER A 27 -7.82 28.44 41.88
CA SER A 27 -7.28 27.10 42.14
C SER A 27 -8.00 26.29 43.21
N SER A 28 -8.06 24.96 43.04
CA SER A 28 -7.91 24.01 44.15
C SER A 28 -7.46 22.61 43.68
N GLN A 29 -6.17 22.40 43.90
CA GLN A 29 -5.43 21.18 44.21
C GLN A 29 -6.26 19.92 44.58
N SER A 30 -6.03 18.83 43.85
CA SER A 30 -6.11 17.47 44.40
C SER A 30 -5.08 16.59 43.71
N HIS A 31 -3.97 16.45 44.42
CA HIS A 31 -2.81 15.62 44.12
C HIS A 31 -3.19 14.15 44.30
N MET A 32 -3.07 13.33 43.25
CA MET A 32 -2.89 11.89 43.39
C MET A 32 -1.68 11.45 42.56
N GLY A 33 -0.53 11.36 43.26
CA GLY A 33 0.49 10.34 43.07
C GLY A 33 1.24 10.27 41.73
N ARG A 34 2.00 11.32 41.36
CA ARG A 34 3.07 11.18 40.35
C ARG A 34 4.38 10.86 41.04
N ARG A 35 4.82 9.60 41.00
CA ARG A 35 6.18 9.21 41.42
C ARG A 35 7.17 9.82 40.42
N HIS A 36 7.74 10.98 40.75
CA HIS A 36 8.90 11.53 40.08
C HIS A 36 10.13 10.70 40.47
N MET A 37 10.64 9.91 39.53
CA MET A 37 12.01 9.40 39.61
C MET A 37 12.94 10.55 39.25
N LEU A 38 13.65 11.09 40.24
CA LEU A 38 14.73 12.06 40.09
C LEU A 38 15.91 11.37 39.39
N GLY A 39 15.96 11.49 38.06
CA GLY A 39 17.17 11.25 37.27
C GLY A 39 18.02 12.53 37.18
N PRO A 40 19.32 12.43 36.85
CA PRO A 40 20.25 13.56 36.88
C PRO A 40 19.88 14.65 35.87
N PRO A 41 20.21 15.93 36.14
CA PRO A 41 19.94 17.05 35.25
C PRO A 41 21.00 17.11 34.12
N GLY A 42 20.69 16.49 33.00
CA GLY A 42 21.35 16.75 31.71
C GLY A 42 20.30 17.18 30.71
N THR A 43 20.29 18.49 30.38
CA THR A 43 19.62 19.11 29.22
C THR A 43 18.31 18.42 28.76
N LEU A 44 17.22 18.66 29.48
CA LEU A 44 15.89 18.27 29.01
C LEU A 44 15.45 19.21 27.90
N ASN A 45 15.86 18.88 26.69
CA ASN A 45 15.26 19.35 25.45
C ASN A 45 13.74 19.15 25.58
N THR A 46 12.97 20.21 25.42
CA THR A 46 11.50 20.23 25.39
C THR A 46 10.97 19.54 24.13
N ILE A 47 11.42 18.33 23.85
CA ILE A 47 11.03 17.55 22.68
C ILE A 47 9.70 16.90 23.03
N THR A 48 8.63 17.43 22.44
CA THR A 48 7.33 16.77 22.43
C THR A 48 7.53 15.34 21.94
N PRO A 49 7.24 14.31 22.77
CA PRO A 49 7.46 12.93 22.35
C PRO A 49 6.57 12.60 21.17
N CYS A 50 7.11 11.88 20.18
CA CYS A 50 6.31 11.40 19.04
C CYS A 50 5.16 10.49 19.52
N ALA A 51 4.16 10.27 18.66
CA ALA A 51 2.98 9.47 19.02
C ALA A 51 3.36 8.06 19.53
N ALA A 52 4.41 7.45 18.95
CA ALA A 52 4.91 6.16 19.38
C ALA A 52 5.45 6.17 20.81
N CYS A 53 6.38 7.08 21.10
CA CYS A 53 6.98 7.19 22.42
C CYS A 53 5.97 7.59 23.49
N LYS A 54 4.99 8.44 23.13
CA LYS A 54 3.86 8.80 23.99
C LYS A 54 3.00 7.58 24.32
N LEU A 55 2.63 6.76 23.33
CA LEU A 55 1.82 5.54 23.56
C LEU A 55 2.59 4.48 24.36
N LEU A 56 3.87 4.28 24.05
CA LEU A 56 4.74 3.30 24.70
C LEU A 56 5.28 3.76 26.06
N ARG A 57 4.93 4.98 26.51
CA ARG A 57 5.34 5.56 27.80
C ARG A 57 6.87 5.57 28.01
N ARG A 58 7.63 5.81 26.95
CA ARG A 58 9.11 5.88 26.98
C ARG A 58 9.63 7.24 26.51
N ARG A 59 10.88 7.57 26.83
CA ARG A 59 11.54 8.79 26.35
C ARG A 59 11.71 8.74 24.82
N CYS A 60 11.41 9.85 24.14
CA CYS A 60 11.71 10.02 22.73
C CYS A 60 13.17 10.49 22.58
N ALA A 61 14.03 9.65 22.01
CA ALA A 61 15.41 10.00 21.68
C ALA A 61 15.45 10.94 20.46
N GLN A 62 16.60 11.59 20.22
CA GLN A 62 16.84 12.41 19.03
C GLN A 62 16.70 11.56 17.76
N GLU A 63 17.38 10.41 17.73
CA GLU A 63 17.33 9.43 16.64
C GLU A 63 16.20 8.40 16.84
N CYS A 64 15.00 8.87 17.15
CA CYS A 64 13.85 7.97 17.32
C CYS A 64 13.35 7.50 15.95
N PRO A 65 13.32 6.17 15.65
CA PRO A 65 12.93 5.66 14.34
C PRO A 65 11.47 5.91 13.98
N PHE A 66 10.65 6.27 14.96
CA PHE A 66 9.23 6.58 14.77
C PHE A 66 8.94 8.08 14.64
N SER A 67 9.85 8.94 15.10
CA SER A 67 9.58 10.37 15.23
C SER A 67 9.26 11.07 13.90
N PRO A 68 9.99 10.79 12.79
CA PRO A 68 9.69 11.43 11.51
C PRO A 68 8.32 11.06 10.93
N TYR A 69 7.77 9.89 11.28
CA TYR A 69 6.59 9.32 10.61
C TYR A 69 5.32 9.35 11.48
N PHE A 70 5.47 9.41 12.80
CA PHE A 70 4.35 9.35 13.75
C PHE A 70 4.28 10.62 14.60
N SER A 71 3.67 11.66 14.03
CA SER A 71 3.45 12.96 14.69
C SER A 71 2.62 12.83 15.97
N PRO A 72 2.95 13.59 17.04
CA PRO A 72 2.15 13.63 18.27
C PRO A 72 0.70 14.09 18.07
N HIS A 73 0.41 14.80 16.97
CA HIS A 73 -0.93 15.25 16.61
C HIS A 73 -1.83 14.15 16.05
N GLU A 74 -1.25 13.02 15.61
CA GLU A 74 -1.98 11.91 15.00
C GLU A 74 -1.75 10.60 15.78
N PRO A 75 -2.10 10.54 17.09
CA PRO A 75 -1.81 9.37 17.93
C PRO A 75 -2.52 8.10 17.46
N HIS A 76 -3.65 8.25 16.77
CA HIS A 76 -4.43 7.14 16.24
C HIS A 76 -3.65 6.34 15.17
N LYS A 77 -2.80 6.99 14.36
CA LYS A 77 -1.97 6.32 13.34
C LYS A 77 -1.06 5.29 13.99
N PHE A 78 -0.31 5.69 15.02
CA PHE A 78 0.58 4.77 15.73
C PHE A 78 -0.20 3.71 16.51
N ALA A 79 -1.34 4.07 17.13
CA ALA A 79 -2.16 3.11 17.86
C ALA A 79 -2.66 1.97 16.96
N SER A 80 -3.09 2.28 15.73
CA SER A 80 -3.52 1.26 14.77
C SER A 80 -2.40 0.31 14.38
N VAL A 81 -1.25 0.84 13.95
CA VAL A 81 -0.11 -0.01 13.54
C VAL A 81 0.47 -0.79 14.71
N HIS A 82 0.49 -0.22 15.91
CA HIS A 82 0.93 -0.91 17.11
C HIS A 82 0.01 -2.10 17.44
N LYS A 83 -1.30 -1.94 17.27
CA LYS A 83 -2.27 -3.00 17.54
C LYS A 83 -2.17 -4.15 16.52
N VAL A 84 -1.90 -3.86 15.26
CA VAL A 84 -1.90 -4.88 14.19
C VAL A 84 -0.52 -5.52 14.00
N PHE A 85 0.53 -4.72 13.94
CA PHE A 85 1.88 -5.19 13.63
C PHE A 85 2.78 -5.27 14.88
N GLY A 86 2.53 -4.43 15.89
CA GLY A 86 3.42 -4.29 17.04
C GLY A 86 4.59 -3.35 16.79
N ALA A 87 5.06 -2.66 17.83
CA ALA A 87 6.06 -1.60 17.70
C ALA A 87 7.41 -2.12 17.13
N SER A 88 7.87 -3.28 17.62
CA SER A 88 9.15 -3.86 17.18
C SER A 88 9.14 -4.22 15.70
N ASN A 89 8.05 -4.81 15.21
CA ASN A 89 7.92 -5.17 13.81
C ASN A 89 7.84 -3.93 12.93
N VAL A 90 7.07 -2.91 13.33
CA VAL A 90 7.02 -1.63 12.61
C VAL A 90 8.41 -0.99 12.54
N SER A 91 9.17 -0.99 13.64
CA SER A 91 10.56 -0.49 13.63
C SER A 91 11.42 -1.27 12.64
N LYS A 92 11.33 -2.60 12.65
CA LYS A 92 12.11 -3.47 11.76
C LYS A 92 11.77 -3.20 10.29
N MET A 93 10.49 -3.21 9.94
CA MET A 93 10.02 -2.96 8.57
C MET A 93 10.45 -1.58 8.06
N LEU A 94 10.39 -0.53 8.90
CA LEU A 94 10.86 0.79 8.51
C LEU A 94 12.38 0.83 8.31
N MET A 95 13.17 0.07 9.07
CA MET A 95 14.63 0.05 8.91
C MET A 95 15.08 -0.79 7.71
N GLU A 96 14.28 -1.76 7.27
CA GLU A 96 14.53 -2.55 6.05
C GLU A 96 14.28 -1.76 4.75
N VAL A 97 13.49 -0.68 4.83
CA VAL A 97 13.18 0.19 3.70
C VAL A 97 14.18 1.36 3.60
N PRO A 98 14.64 1.75 2.39
CA PRO A 98 15.47 2.94 2.20
C PRO A 98 14.82 4.18 2.77
N GLU A 99 15.61 5.10 3.35
CA GLU A 99 15.10 6.26 4.08
C GLU A 99 14.10 7.10 3.29
N SER A 100 14.33 7.27 1.98
CA SER A 100 13.45 8.00 1.07
C SER A 100 12.04 7.43 0.95
N GLN A 101 11.85 6.14 1.21
CA GLN A 101 10.57 5.43 1.08
C GLN A 101 9.91 5.13 2.43
N ARG A 102 10.58 5.42 3.56
CA ARG A 102 10.06 5.09 4.89
C ARG A 102 8.77 5.83 5.23
N ALA A 103 8.60 7.05 4.73
CA ALA A 103 7.36 7.81 4.91
C ALA A 103 6.17 7.10 4.23
N ASP A 104 6.36 6.64 3.00
CA ASP A 104 5.34 5.89 2.26
C ASP A 104 5.08 4.53 2.89
N ALA A 105 6.13 3.82 3.32
CA ALA A 105 5.99 2.56 4.06
C ALA A 105 5.17 2.75 5.36
N ALA A 106 5.44 3.81 6.13
CA ALA A 106 4.68 4.13 7.33
C ALA A 106 3.20 4.41 7.00
N ASN A 107 2.92 5.15 5.92
CA ASN A 107 1.55 5.41 5.46
C ASN A 107 0.82 4.12 5.04
N SER A 108 1.50 3.24 4.30
CA SER A 108 0.95 1.92 3.91
C SER A 108 0.64 1.05 5.13
N LEU A 109 1.55 0.98 6.11
CA LEU A 109 1.31 0.25 7.36
C LEU A 109 0.10 0.82 8.11
N VAL A 110 -0.05 2.15 8.17
CA VAL A 110 -1.22 2.79 8.79
C VAL A 110 -2.50 2.43 8.06
N TYR A 111 -2.50 2.47 6.72
CA TYR A 111 -3.65 2.06 5.91
C TYR A 111 -4.02 0.60 6.17
N GLU A 112 -3.08 -0.33 6.04
CA GLU A 112 -3.30 -1.76 6.24
C GLU A 112 -3.81 -2.05 7.65
N ALA A 113 -3.21 -1.44 8.67
CA ALA A 113 -3.67 -1.59 10.04
C ALA A 113 -5.12 -1.11 10.20
N ASN A 114 -5.47 0.06 9.66
CA ASN A 114 -6.84 0.59 9.74
C ASN A 114 -7.85 -0.30 9.00
N VAL A 115 -7.49 -0.88 7.85
CA VAL A 115 -8.37 -1.81 7.16
C VAL A 115 -8.52 -3.11 7.96
N ARG A 116 -7.42 -3.68 8.48
CA ARG A 116 -7.46 -4.88 9.32
C ARG A 116 -8.26 -4.70 10.61
N LEU A 117 -8.27 -3.49 11.18
CA LEU A 117 -9.09 -3.19 12.35
C LEU A 117 -10.58 -3.09 12.04
N ARG A 118 -10.95 -2.68 10.82
CA ARG A 118 -12.35 -2.65 10.36
C ARG A 118 -12.84 -4.01 9.90
N ASP A 119 -11.96 -4.77 9.25
CA ASP A 119 -12.20 -6.14 8.79
C ASP A 119 -11.11 -7.08 9.36
N PRO A 120 -11.36 -7.68 10.53
CA PRO A 120 -10.41 -8.59 11.17
C PRO A 120 -10.19 -9.89 10.40
N VAL A 121 -11.09 -10.25 9.48
CA VAL A 121 -11.03 -11.52 8.73
C VAL A 121 -10.19 -11.33 7.48
N TYR A 122 -10.58 -10.40 6.60
CA TYR A 122 -9.92 -10.23 5.30
C TYR A 122 -9.01 -9.00 5.21
N GLY A 123 -9.23 -7.95 6.02
CA GLY A 123 -8.41 -6.74 5.99
C GLY A 123 -8.23 -6.17 4.59
N CYS A 124 -7.00 -5.88 4.19
CA CYS A 124 -6.69 -5.37 2.84
C CYS A 124 -7.00 -6.37 1.71
N MET A 125 -6.99 -7.68 1.98
CA MET A 125 -7.35 -8.69 0.98
C MET A 125 -8.80 -8.56 0.54
N GLY A 126 -9.71 -8.21 1.45
CA GLY A 126 -11.11 -7.97 1.10
C GLY A 126 -11.27 -6.80 0.12
N ALA A 127 -10.51 -5.71 0.35
CA ALA A 127 -10.48 -4.58 -0.57
C ALA A 127 -9.93 -4.95 -1.95
N ILE A 128 -8.86 -5.76 -2.00
CA ILE A 128 -8.29 -6.28 -3.25
C ILE A 128 -9.32 -7.11 -4.00
N SER A 129 -9.98 -8.07 -3.34
CA SER A 129 -10.99 -8.92 -3.98
C SER A 129 -12.18 -8.12 -4.52
N ALA A 130 -12.67 -7.14 -3.76
CA ALA A 130 -13.75 -6.26 -4.21
C ALA A 130 -13.35 -5.46 -5.46
N LEU A 131 -12.15 -4.89 -5.48
CA LEU A 131 -11.63 -4.17 -6.65
C LEU A 131 -11.44 -5.09 -7.86
N GLN A 132 -10.94 -6.30 -7.65
CA GLN A 132 -10.80 -7.29 -8.73
C GLN A 132 -12.15 -7.68 -9.35
N GLN A 133 -13.19 -7.86 -8.53
CA GLN A 133 -14.56 -8.10 -9.00
C GLN A 133 -15.10 -6.90 -9.78
N GLN A 134 -14.84 -5.67 -9.31
CA GLN A 134 -15.27 -4.46 -10.01
C GLN A 134 -14.60 -4.32 -11.39
N VAL A 135 -13.28 -4.58 -11.47
CA VAL A 135 -12.55 -4.59 -12.74
C VAL A 135 -13.15 -5.62 -13.70
N GLN A 136 -13.46 -6.83 -13.23
CA GLN A 136 -14.08 -7.87 -14.05
C GLN A 136 -15.47 -7.48 -14.54
N SER A 137 -16.32 -6.91 -13.67
CA SER A 137 -17.65 -6.43 -14.05
C SER A 137 -17.57 -5.36 -15.12
N LEU A 138 -16.74 -4.34 -14.91
CA LEU A 138 -16.55 -3.24 -15.86
C LEU A 138 -15.99 -3.73 -17.20
N GLN A 139 -15.05 -4.69 -17.17
CA GLN A 139 -14.53 -5.28 -18.40
C GLN A 139 -15.62 -6.07 -19.15
N ALA A 140 -16.48 -6.81 -18.45
CA ALA A 140 -17.60 -7.51 -19.06
C ALA A 140 -18.61 -6.55 -19.70
N GLU A 141 -18.92 -5.43 -19.03
CA GLU A 141 -19.78 -4.37 -19.58
C GLU A 141 -19.18 -3.74 -20.83
N LEU A 142 -17.88 -3.38 -20.81
CA LEU A 142 -17.18 -2.85 -21.97
C LEU A 142 -17.20 -3.83 -23.14
N ASN A 143 -17.00 -5.12 -22.89
CA ASN A 143 -17.04 -6.16 -23.91
C ASN A 143 -18.45 -6.31 -24.50
N ALA A 144 -19.49 -6.25 -23.67
CA ALA A 144 -20.88 -6.34 -24.11
C ALA A 144 -21.26 -5.15 -25.02
N VAL A 145 -20.90 -3.93 -24.61
CA VAL A 145 -21.14 -2.72 -25.42
C VAL A 145 -20.35 -2.77 -26.73
N SER A 146 -19.09 -3.21 -26.69
CA SER A 146 -18.27 -3.36 -27.88
C SER A 146 -18.86 -4.36 -28.88
N ALA A 147 -19.39 -5.48 -28.37
CA ALA A 147 -20.07 -6.48 -29.19
C ALA A 147 -21.35 -5.93 -29.86
N GLU A 148 -22.17 -5.16 -29.12
CA GLU A 148 -23.35 -4.51 -29.70
C GLU A 148 -22.96 -3.47 -30.76
N ILE A 149 -21.92 -2.66 -30.54
CA ILE A 149 -21.42 -1.70 -31.55
C ILE A 149 -21.01 -2.44 -32.84
N LEU A 150 -20.26 -3.53 -32.73
CA LEU A 150 -19.83 -4.33 -33.89
C LEU A 150 -21.02 -4.90 -34.66
N LYS A 151 -22.04 -5.37 -33.94
CA LYS A 151 -23.28 -5.88 -34.52
C LYS A 151 -24.06 -4.79 -35.27
N TYR A 152 -24.13 -3.57 -34.73
CA TYR A 152 -24.74 -2.43 -35.44
C TYR A 152 -23.97 -2.07 -36.71
N LYS A 153 -22.62 -2.00 -36.64
CA LYS A 153 -21.78 -1.72 -37.81
C LYS A 153 -21.93 -2.77 -38.91
N TYR A 154 -21.99 -4.06 -38.54
CA TYR A 154 -22.21 -5.14 -39.50
C TYR A 154 -23.60 -5.07 -40.14
N ARG A 155 -24.63 -4.74 -39.34
CA ARG A 155 -25.99 -4.55 -39.85
C ARG A 155 -26.06 -3.38 -40.85
N GLU A 156 -25.42 -2.26 -40.54
CA GLU A 156 -25.36 -1.09 -41.42
C GLU A 156 -24.67 -1.42 -42.75
N ALA A 157 -23.53 -2.11 -42.71
CA ALA A 157 -22.83 -2.59 -43.92
C ALA A 157 -23.68 -3.57 -44.75
N ASN A 158 -24.48 -4.42 -44.10
CA ASN A 158 -25.36 -5.37 -44.79
C ASN A 158 -26.62 -4.74 -45.40
N ILE A 159 -27.06 -3.56 -44.91
CA ILE A 159 -28.19 -2.81 -45.47
C ILE A 159 -27.78 -1.94 -46.67
N ILE A 160 -26.51 -1.51 -46.73
CA ILE A 160 -25.99 -0.66 -47.82
C ILE A 160 -25.61 -1.47 -49.08
N MET A 161 -25.65 -2.81 -49.04
CA MET A 161 -25.47 -3.66 -50.22
C MET A 161 -26.82 -4.21 -50.72
N PRO A 162 -27.51 -3.52 -51.64
CA PRO A 162 -28.72 -4.08 -52.22
C PRO A 162 -28.34 -5.28 -53.11
N SER A 163 -29.06 -6.38 -52.87
CA SER A 163 -29.11 -7.50 -53.80
C SER A 163 -29.75 -7.04 -55.11
N SER A 164 -28.94 -6.57 -56.06
CA SER A 164 -29.37 -6.37 -57.44
C SER A 164 -28.94 -7.58 -58.27
N SER A 165 -29.74 -8.63 -58.20
CA SER A 165 -29.82 -9.64 -59.25
C SER A 165 -30.50 -9.02 -60.47
N SER A 166 -29.74 -8.46 -61.42
CA SER A 166 -30.02 -8.54 -62.87
C SER A 166 -28.95 -7.84 -63.71
N SER A 167 -28.71 -8.47 -64.85
CA SER A 167 -27.60 -8.35 -65.78
C SER A 167 -27.38 -7.00 -66.48
N HIS A 168 -26.12 -6.86 -66.92
CA HIS A 168 -25.58 -6.03 -68.02
C HIS A 168 -25.21 -4.56 -67.74
N HIS A 169 -23.97 -4.26 -68.17
CA HIS A 169 -23.35 -3.00 -68.64
C HIS A 169 -22.44 -2.16 -67.70
N VAL A 170 -21.13 -2.27 -68.01
CA VAL A 170 -19.99 -1.32 -68.02
C VAL A 170 -19.92 -0.08 -67.09
N ALA A 171 -18.74 -0.02 -66.44
CA ALA A 171 -17.85 1.13 -66.17
C ALA A 171 -18.28 2.26 -65.22
N LEU A 172 -17.46 2.50 -64.19
CA LEU A 172 -16.56 3.67 -64.12
C LEU A 172 -15.64 3.58 -62.88
N LEU A 173 -14.33 3.63 -63.15
CA LEU A 173 -13.29 3.83 -62.14
C LEU A 173 -13.36 5.28 -61.65
N SER A 174 -13.43 5.47 -60.33
CA SER A 174 -13.06 6.75 -59.71
C SER A 174 -12.23 6.48 -58.47
N SER A 175 -10.93 6.71 -58.61
CA SER A 175 -9.94 6.68 -57.55
C SER A 175 -10.18 7.80 -56.55
N GLY A 176 -10.38 7.42 -55.29
CA GLY A 176 -10.27 8.30 -54.12
C GLY A 176 -9.47 7.59 -53.04
N ALA A 177 -8.15 7.74 -53.09
CA ALA A 177 -7.26 7.23 -52.06
C ALA A 177 -7.44 8.07 -50.79
N VAL A 178 -7.98 7.47 -49.73
CA VAL A 178 -7.73 7.90 -48.35
C VAL A 178 -7.14 6.72 -47.59
N SER A 179 -5.83 6.81 -47.38
CA SER A 179 -5.07 5.89 -46.57
C SER A 179 -5.51 6.04 -45.12
N VAL A 180 -6.16 5.01 -44.57
CA VAL A 180 -6.29 4.84 -43.12
C VAL A 180 -5.71 3.47 -42.81
N ALA A 181 -4.68 3.48 -41.97
CA ALA A 181 -3.90 2.32 -41.57
C ALA A 181 -4.80 1.13 -41.20
N ALA A 182 -4.47 -0.03 -41.76
CA ALA A 182 -5.11 -1.29 -41.48
C ALA A 182 -5.02 -1.64 -39.98
N PRO A 183 -6.09 -2.18 -39.37
CA PRO A 183 -5.94 -2.87 -38.09
C PRO A 183 -5.15 -4.18 -38.34
N PRO A 184 -4.24 -4.57 -37.43
CA PRO A 184 -3.47 -5.79 -37.59
C PRO A 184 -4.39 -7.04 -37.53
N PRO A 185 -3.97 -8.17 -38.13
CA PRO A 185 -4.75 -9.40 -38.14
C PRO A 185 -4.97 -9.93 -36.72
N PRO A 186 -6.08 -10.67 -36.47
CA PRO A 186 -6.26 -11.37 -35.20
C PRO A 186 -5.19 -12.46 -35.11
N GLN A 187 -4.17 -12.23 -34.27
CA GLN A 187 -3.29 -13.30 -33.85
C GLN A 187 -4.15 -14.36 -33.17
N ALA A 188 -4.05 -15.60 -33.65
CA ALA A 188 -4.55 -16.75 -32.95
C ALA A 188 -3.96 -16.73 -31.53
N VAL A 189 -4.79 -16.40 -30.55
CA VAL A 189 -4.46 -16.63 -29.14
C VAL A 189 -4.41 -18.13 -28.97
N VAL A 190 -3.20 -18.67 -29.08
CA VAL A 190 -2.84 -19.92 -28.42
C VAL A 190 -3.43 -19.88 -27.03
N ALA A 191 -4.24 -20.90 -26.70
CA ALA A 191 -4.74 -21.11 -25.36
C ALA A 191 -3.54 -21.36 -24.44
N ALA A 192 -2.91 -20.29 -23.96
CA ALA A 192 -1.96 -20.33 -22.88
C ALA A 192 -2.77 -20.52 -21.62
N THR A 193 -2.92 -21.77 -21.20
CA THR A 193 -3.29 -22.16 -19.85
C THR A 193 -2.29 -21.51 -18.89
N THR A 194 -2.60 -20.31 -18.42
CA THR A 194 -1.91 -19.67 -17.30
C THR A 194 -2.50 -20.26 -16.03
N GLN A 195 -2.07 -21.48 -15.73
CA GLN A 195 -2.21 -22.04 -14.40
C GLN A 195 -1.41 -21.14 -13.43
N PRO A 196 -1.99 -20.67 -12.32
CA PRO A 196 -1.23 -19.87 -11.36
C PRO A 196 -0.07 -20.71 -10.81
N PRO A 197 1.10 -20.11 -10.52
CA PRO A 197 2.22 -20.86 -9.97
C PRO A 197 1.79 -21.52 -8.65
N PRO A 198 2.15 -22.79 -8.40
CA PRO A 198 1.83 -23.44 -7.14
C PRO A 198 2.52 -22.67 -5.99
N PRO A 199 1.89 -22.63 -4.80
CA PRO A 199 2.48 -21.99 -3.64
C PRO A 199 3.84 -22.63 -3.30
N PRO A 200 4.80 -21.87 -2.74
CA PRO A 200 6.08 -22.43 -2.31
C PRO A 200 5.82 -23.55 -1.31
N LEU A 201 6.37 -24.73 -1.59
CA LEU A 201 6.34 -25.88 -0.68
C LEU A 201 6.97 -25.46 0.65
N LEU A 202 6.20 -25.57 1.73
CA LEU A 202 6.72 -25.45 3.10
C LEU A 202 7.84 -26.50 3.29
N PRO A 203 8.96 -26.16 3.95
CA PRO A 203 9.94 -27.16 4.33
C PRO A 203 9.28 -28.21 5.21
N ALA A 204 9.49 -29.49 4.89
CA ALA A 204 9.05 -30.60 5.71
C ALA A 204 9.58 -30.45 7.15
N PRO A 205 8.83 -30.85 8.18
CA PRO A 205 9.35 -30.85 9.54
C PRO A 205 10.51 -31.84 9.61
N ASN A 206 11.68 -31.33 10.01
CA ASN A 206 12.88 -32.12 10.24
C ASN A 206 12.53 -33.30 11.15
N SER A 207 12.66 -34.51 10.61
CA SER A 207 12.54 -35.72 11.41
C SER A 207 13.66 -35.72 12.43
N THR A 208 13.23 -35.79 13.68
CA THR A 208 14.03 -35.95 14.89
C THR A 208 14.99 -37.13 14.73
N THR A 209 16.30 -36.88 14.80
CA THR A 209 17.28 -37.89 15.20
C THR A 209 18.09 -37.36 16.37
N LEU A 210 17.97 -38.07 17.49
CA LEU A 210 18.73 -37.91 18.73
C LEU A 210 20.22 -38.24 18.53
N PRO A 211 21.09 -37.88 19.49
CA PRO A 211 22.53 -37.74 19.28
C PRO A 211 23.27 -39.05 19.48
N SER A 212 24.37 -39.21 18.74
CA SER A 212 25.44 -40.16 19.09
C SER A 212 26.67 -39.38 19.48
N SER A 213 27.03 -39.52 20.76
CA SER A 213 28.29 -39.10 21.34
C SER A 213 29.44 -39.90 20.72
N THR A 214 30.49 -39.20 20.29
CA THR A 214 31.84 -39.79 20.30
C THR A 214 32.87 -38.73 20.66
N THR A 215 33.49 -38.99 21.80
CA THR A 215 34.67 -38.42 22.39
C THR A 215 35.82 -38.29 21.38
N SER A 216 36.49 -37.15 21.32
CA SER A 216 37.95 -37.12 21.48
C SER A 216 38.47 -35.70 21.75
N CYS A 217 39.39 -35.66 22.70
CA CYS A 217 40.08 -34.53 23.29
C CYS A 217 41.33 -34.13 22.51
N SER A 218 41.72 -32.85 22.56
CA SER A 218 43.00 -32.37 23.15
C SER A 218 43.55 -31.08 22.51
N SER A 219 43.90 -30.14 23.41
CA SER A 219 45.09 -29.26 23.41
C SER A 219 45.16 -28.09 22.41
N SER A 220 45.12 -26.82 22.88
CA SER A 220 46.26 -25.97 23.34
C SER A 220 47.18 -25.53 22.19
N MET A 221 47.66 -24.29 22.00
CA MET A 221 47.72 -22.98 22.69
C MET A 221 48.24 -21.93 21.66
N TYR A 222 48.22 -20.64 22.02
CA TYR A 222 49.10 -19.54 21.49
C TYR A 222 48.76 -18.97 20.08
N VAL A 223 48.85 -17.69 19.68
CA VAL A 223 49.41 -16.37 20.12
C VAL A 223 48.61 -15.26 19.34
N GLN A 224 48.30 -14.08 19.92
CA GLN A 224 47.96 -12.82 19.18
C GLN A 224 49.24 -11.96 18.95
N PRO A 225 49.30 -10.71 18.41
CA PRO A 225 48.39 -9.82 17.64
C PRO A 225 49.14 -9.07 16.46
N THR A 226 48.58 -7.92 16.01
CA THR A 226 49.15 -6.73 15.30
C THR A 226 48.74 -6.58 13.82
N SER A 227 47.86 -5.61 13.49
CA SER A 227 48.11 -4.20 13.06
C SER A 227 48.19 -4.10 11.53
N ALA A 228 47.69 -3.13 10.75
CA ALA A 228 47.06 -1.83 10.93
C ALA A 228 46.51 -1.40 9.54
N ALA A 229 45.61 -0.41 9.50
CA ALA A 229 45.39 0.55 8.38
C ALA A 229 44.89 -0.03 7.03
N ASP A 230 44.17 0.66 6.14
CA ASP A 230 43.39 1.90 6.11
C ASP A 230 42.64 1.89 4.76
N TYR A 231 41.62 2.74 4.67
CA TYR A 231 41.15 3.42 3.45
C TYR A 231 40.29 2.68 2.38
N SER A 232 39.07 3.21 2.27
CA SER A 232 38.08 3.09 1.19
C SER A 232 38.58 3.64 -0.15
N THR A 233 38.06 3.18 -1.30
CA THR A 233 37.42 3.98 -2.38
C THR A 233 37.26 3.13 -3.63
N ILE A 234 36.02 2.78 -3.99
CA ILE A 234 35.67 2.28 -5.34
C ILE A 234 35.17 3.50 -6.12
N SER A 235 35.95 3.92 -7.11
CA SER A 235 35.59 4.98 -8.04
C SER A 235 34.70 4.41 -9.15
N SER A 236 33.64 5.14 -9.43
CA SER A 236 32.68 4.95 -10.51
C SER A 236 33.36 5.00 -11.87
N ASP A 237 32.94 4.11 -12.79
CA ASP A 237 33.05 4.38 -14.22
C ASP A 237 31.69 4.23 -14.88
N HIS A 238 31.39 5.25 -15.68
CA HIS A 238 30.12 5.57 -16.31
C HIS A 238 30.16 5.01 -17.74
N GLN A 239 29.17 4.22 -18.16
CA GLN A 239 28.78 4.23 -19.57
C GLN A 239 27.29 3.94 -19.76
N ASN A 240 26.61 5.04 -20.08
CA ASN A 240 25.27 5.18 -20.59
C ASN A 240 25.17 4.51 -21.98
N VAL A 241 24.23 3.59 -22.18
CA VAL A 241 23.82 3.12 -23.51
C VAL A 241 22.30 3.26 -23.62
N SER A 242 21.88 4.40 -24.17
CA SER A 242 20.58 4.59 -24.79
C SER A 242 20.67 4.07 -26.23
N TYR A 243 19.92 3.02 -26.57
CA TYR A 243 19.77 2.55 -27.94
C TYR A 243 18.29 2.46 -28.32
N PHE A 244 17.88 3.49 -29.08
CA PHE A 244 16.90 3.58 -30.18
C PHE A 244 15.50 2.96 -30.02
N GLY A 245 14.41 3.66 -30.34
CA GLY A 245 14.27 4.70 -31.38
C GLY A 245 13.66 4.09 -32.61
#